data_AF-A0A7W9Q6S9-F1
#
_entry.id   AF-A0A7W9Q6S9-F1
#
_cell.length_a   1.000
_cell.length_b   1.000
_cell.length_c   1.000
_cell.angle_alpha   90.00
_cell.angle_beta   90.00
_cell.angle_gamma   90.00
#
_symmetry.space_group_name_H-M   'P 1'
#
loop_
_entity.id
_entity.type
_entity.pdbx_description
1 polymer ?
#
loop_
_entity_poly.entity_id
_entity_poly.type
_entity_poly.pdbx_seq_one_letter_code
_entity_poly.pdbx_strand_id
1 'polypeptide(L)'
;MGVRNRVREVGEAASSAVVNLGRGVVERGIHARRVGANASGEWVLGVLGALPAPAAPASEQWEFSLGALVCKHPRVPAVTARALRAFDGIGALRFGPESVGFEGEDIPWKKVTGLRLHDAFSAMTTDALDTEADRIREVLPPLPGRKWAVTKVVEGLATVMLAALEQASEQRLNHVNVACEVTYRGALGREKSLRANLFTTALLAHQLDVAHSLVVTAQEMGVPVLPADPAGAPVQAMERVRALRERTDAMAADLAARDEDDPGREADGSTRTGGDAGHRAGPDPGSDGAGDGGPSRG
;
A
#
# COMPACT_ATOMS: atom_id res chain seq x y z
N MET A 1 -44.11 4.27 -18.22
CA MET A 1 -43.17 3.13 -18.06
C MET A 1 -41.80 3.46 -18.65
N GLY A 2 -41.01 4.38 -18.05
CA GLY A 2 -39.79 4.90 -18.73
C GLY A 2 -38.58 5.25 -17.85
N VAL A 3 -38.63 4.95 -16.54
CA VAL A 3 -37.52 5.25 -15.61
C VAL A 3 -36.78 3.98 -15.17
N ARG A 4 -37.47 2.83 -15.11
CA ARG A 4 -36.87 1.55 -14.68
C ARG A 4 -35.93 0.92 -15.73
N ASN A 5 -36.11 1.19 -17.02
CA ASN A 5 -35.20 0.66 -18.05
C ASN A 5 -33.86 1.39 -18.12
N ARG A 6 -33.81 2.69 -17.82
CA ARG A 6 -32.56 3.48 -17.86
C ARG A 6 -31.57 3.11 -16.75
N VAL A 7 -32.08 2.69 -15.58
CA VAL A 7 -31.25 2.24 -14.46
C VAL A 7 -30.60 0.88 -14.77
N ARG A 8 -31.27 0.03 -15.57
CA ARG A 8 -30.74 -1.28 -15.95
C ARG A 8 -29.65 -1.20 -17.02
N GLU A 9 -29.82 -0.32 -18.02
CA GLU A 9 -28.82 -0.08 -19.07
C GLU A 9 -27.51 0.52 -18.53
N VAL A 10 -27.59 1.42 -17.54
CA VAL A 10 -26.40 2.01 -16.90
C VAL A 10 -25.69 1.01 -15.99
N GLY A 11 -26.42 0.11 -15.34
CA GLY A 11 -25.85 -0.99 -14.55
C GLY A 11 -25.14 -2.04 -15.40
N GLU A 12 -25.64 -2.33 -16.61
CA GLU A 12 -24.99 -3.22 -17.57
C GLU A 12 -23.74 -2.57 -18.21
N ALA A 13 -23.77 -1.26 -18.49
CA ALA A 13 -22.61 -0.54 -19.03
C ALA A 13 -21.45 -0.44 -18.02
N ALA A 14 -21.74 -0.15 -16.75
CA ALA A 14 -20.76 -0.14 -15.66
C ALA A 14 -20.18 -1.54 -15.39
N SER A 15 -20.99 -2.59 -15.52
CA SER A 15 -20.54 -3.99 -15.41
C SER A 15 -19.69 -4.42 -16.62
N SER A 16 -20.00 -3.97 -17.84
CA SER A 16 -19.25 -4.33 -19.05
C SER A 16 -17.84 -3.73 -19.11
N ALA A 17 -17.62 -2.57 -18.47
CA ALA A 17 -16.31 -1.93 -18.41
C ALA A 17 -15.33 -2.65 -17.46
N VAL A 18 -15.85 -3.37 -16.47
CA VAL A 18 -15.03 -4.15 -15.52
C VAL A 18 -14.81 -5.59 -16.00
N VAL A 19 -15.74 -6.17 -16.77
CA VAL A 19 -15.70 -7.59 -17.19
C VAL A 19 -14.66 -7.91 -18.28
N ASN A 20 -14.17 -6.93 -19.06
CA ASN A 20 -13.19 -7.21 -20.13
C ASN A 20 -11.71 -7.26 -19.71
N LEU A 21 -11.38 -7.07 -18.43
CA LEU A 21 -9.99 -7.06 -17.92
C LEU A 21 -9.55 -8.41 -17.28
N GLY A 22 -10.45 -9.37 -17.14
CA GLY A 22 -10.25 -10.56 -16.30
C GLY A 22 -9.53 -11.78 -16.90
N ARG A 23 -8.86 -11.70 -18.05
CA ARG A 23 -8.25 -12.91 -18.69
C ARG A 23 -6.74 -12.85 -18.99
N GLY A 24 -6.02 -11.82 -18.51
CA GLY A 24 -4.60 -11.63 -18.84
C GLY A 24 -3.62 -11.52 -17.68
N VAL A 25 -4.05 -11.76 -16.42
CA VAL A 25 -3.29 -11.35 -15.22
C VAL A 25 -2.48 -12.48 -14.57
N VAL A 26 -2.67 -13.75 -14.98
CA VAL A 26 -2.08 -14.89 -14.25
C VAL A 26 -0.59 -15.17 -14.57
N GLU A 27 0.04 -14.52 -15.55
CA GLU A 27 1.43 -14.85 -15.94
C GLU A 27 2.52 -13.79 -15.67
N ARG A 28 2.22 -12.63 -15.06
CA ARG A 28 3.22 -11.54 -14.96
C ARG A 28 4.07 -11.47 -13.69
N GLY A 29 3.93 -12.43 -12.77
CA GLY A 29 4.57 -12.40 -11.45
C GLY A 29 6.06 -12.77 -11.36
N ILE A 30 6.78 -13.07 -12.45
CA ILE A 30 8.10 -13.74 -12.36
C ILE A 30 9.30 -12.94 -12.92
N HIS A 31 9.15 -11.70 -13.40
CA HIS A 31 10.30 -11.00 -14.07
C HIS A 31 10.85 -9.71 -13.44
N ALA A 32 10.42 -9.30 -12.23
CA ALA A 32 11.02 -8.17 -11.52
C ALA A 32 12.10 -8.61 -10.52
N ARG A 33 13.15 -9.33 -10.97
CA ARG A 33 14.24 -9.76 -10.09
C ARG A 33 15.63 -9.42 -10.63
N ARG A 34 15.93 -8.13 -10.81
CA ARG A 34 17.28 -7.55 -10.57
C ARG A 34 17.29 -6.03 -10.85
N VAL A 35 17.21 -5.19 -9.81
CA VAL A 35 17.97 -3.94 -9.62
C VAL A 35 17.85 -3.55 -8.13
N GLY A 36 18.98 -3.28 -7.47
CA GLY A 36 19.16 -2.37 -6.32
C GLY A 36 18.24 -2.47 -5.09
N ALA A 37 18.83 -2.71 -3.93
CA ALA A 37 18.14 -2.73 -2.65
C ALA A 37 17.35 -1.43 -2.34
N ASN A 38 16.06 -1.61 -2.02
CA ASN A 38 15.14 -0.69 -1.33
C ASN A 38 14.79 0.62 -2.05
N ALA A 39 13.95 0.57 -3.09
CA ALA A 39 13.08 1.72 -3.34
C ALA A 39 12.12 1.88 -2.15
N SER A 40 12.06 3.08 -1.58
CA SER A 40 11.65 3.31 -0.19
C SER A 40 10.19 2.96 0.16
N GLY A 41 9.33 2.70 -0.84
CA GLY A 41 7.95 2.22 -0.68
C GLY A 41 7.60 0.88 -1.37
N GLU A 42 8.53 0.21 -2.06
CA GLU A 42 8.25 -1.06 -2.77
C GLU A 42 7.70 -2.17 -1.87
N TRP A 43 8.09 -2.16 -0.60
CA TRP A 43 7.58 -3.10 0.41
C TRP A 43 6.05 -3.05 0.50
N VAL A 44 5.42 -1.89 0.27
CA VAL A 44 3.96 -1.75 0.27
C VAL A 44 3.34 -2.53 -0.88
N LEU A 45 3.89 -2.41 -2.08
CA LEU A 45 3.42 -3.18 -3.23
C LEU A 45 3.57 -4.68 -2.99
N GLY A 46 4.65 -5.11 -2.33
CA GLY A 46 4.82 -6.49 -1.91
C GLY A 46 3.74 -6.98 -0.92
N VAL A 47 3.41 -6.16 0.09
CA VAL A 47 2.34 -6.49 1.06
C VAL A 47 0.98 -6.51 0.39
N LEU A 48 0.70 -5.52 -0.46
CA LEU A 48 -0.55 -5.43 -1.22
C LEU A 48 -0.70 -6.60 -2.20
N GLY A 49 0.35 -6.95 -2.95
CA GLY A 49 0.33 -8.07 -3.88
C GLY A 49 0.17 -9.44 -3.21
N ALA A 50 0.51 -9.54 -1.91
CA ALA A 50 0.27 -10.74 -1.10
C ALA A 50 -1.12 -10.78 -0.45
N LEU A 51 -1.88 -9.68 -0.49
CA LEU A 51 -3.22 -9.61 0.06
C LEU A 51 -4.20 -10.29 -0.92
N PRO A 52 -4.87 -11.38 -0.52
CA PRO A 52 -5.80 -12.05 -1.42
C PRO A 52 -7.00 -11.14 -1.69
N ALA A 53 -7.39 -11.06 -2.97
CA ALA A 53 -8.64 -10.43 -3.33
C ALA A 53 -9.83 -11.21 -2.73
N PRO A 54 -10.84 -10.52 -2.19
CA PRO A 54 -12.06 -11.18 -1.73
C PRO A 54 -12.84 -11.78 -2.91
N ALA A 55 -13.64 -12.80 -2.64
CA ALA A 55 -14.60 -13.33 -3.61
C ALA A 55 -15.54 -12.22 -4.11
N ALA A 56 -16.12 -12.37 -5.31
CA ALA A 56 -17.08 -11.41 -5.86
C ALA A 56 -18.41 -12.14 -6.18
N PRO A 57 -19.48 -11.94 -5.38
CA PRO A 57 -19.56 -11.12 -4.16
C PRO A 57 -18.74 -11.70 -2.99
N ALA A 58 -18.42 -10.85 -2.01
CA ALA A 58 -17.65 -11.24 -0.84
C ALA A 58 -18.47 -12.17 0.07
N SER A 59 -17.98 -13.40 0.27
CA SER A 59 -18.60 -14.41 1.12
C SER A 59 -18.16 -14.34 2.58
N GLU A 60 -17.04 -13.67 2.85
CA GLU A 60 -16.45 -13.51 4.18
C GLU A 60 -16.10 -12.03 4.41
N GLN A 61 -15.90 -11.67 5.67
CA GLN A 61 -15.43 -10.33 6.01
C GLN A 61 -13.99 -10.14 5.51
N TRP A 62 -13.81 -9.16 4.64
CA TRP A 62 -12.50 -8.71 4.18
C TRP A 62 -12.18 -7.37 4.84
N GLU A 63 -10.92 -7.19 5.24
CA GLU A 63 -10.46 -5.96 5.89
C GLU A 63 -9.01 -5.67 5.54
N PHE A 64 -8.73 -4.38 5.36
CA PHE A 64 -7.38 -3.86 5.26
C PHE A 64 -7.32 -2.46 5.87
N SER A 65 -6.21 -2.11 6.51
CA SER A 65 -6.00 -0.79 7.11
C SER A 65 -4.55 -0.36 6.99
N LEU A 66 -4.31 0.94 7.15
CA LEU A 66 -2.95 1.48 7.16
C LEU A 66 -2.13 0.94 8.35
N GLY A 67 -2.77 0.73 9.50
CA GLY A 67 -2.12 0.11 10.67
C GLY A 67 -1.66 -1.32 10.39
N ALA A 68 -2.52 -2.11 9.74
CA ALA A 68 -2.19 -3.46 9.31
C ALA A 68 -1.03 -3.46 8.30
N LEU A 69 -1.01 -2.49 7.37
CA LEU A 69 0.09 -2.32 6.41
C LEU A 69 1.42 -2.02 7.14
N VAL A 70 1.47 -1.00 8.01
CA VAL A 70 2.71 -0.58 8.69
C VAL A 70 3.28 -1.71 9.56
N CYS A 71 2.43 -2.51 10.20
CA CYS A 71 2.87 -3.65 11.00
C CYS A 71 3.60 -4.73 10.16
N LYS A 72 3.46 -4.74 8.82
CA LYS A 72 4.17 -5.63 7.91
C LYS A 72 5.52 -5.07 7.43
N HIS A 73 5.86 -3.83 7.79
CA HIS A 73 7.13 -3.23 7.41
C HIS A 73 8.31 -3.97 8.08
N PRO A 74 9.37 -4.38 7.35
CA PRO A 74 10.46 -5.21 7.88
C PRO A 74 11.19 -4.65 9.11
N ARG A 75 11.25 -3.32 9.23
CA ARG A 75 11.91 -2.60 10.34
C ARG A 75 10.99 -2.25 11.52
N VAL A 76 9.73 -2.65 11.51
CA VAL A 76 8.79 -2.37 12.62
C VAL A 76 8.87 -3.52 13.63
N PRO A 77 9.33 -3.28 14.88
CA PRO A 77 9.39 -4.34 15.89
C PRO A 77 7.98 -4.80 16.28
N ALA A 78 7.77 -6.11 16.43
CA ALA A 78 6.47 -6.70 16.77
C ALA A 78 5.83 -6.11 18.04
N VAL A 79 6.64 -5.65 18.99
CA VAL A 79 6.19 -5.02 20.26
C VAL A 79 5.43 -3.70 20.02
N THR A 80 5.69 -3.01 18.91
CA THR A 80 5.02 -1.75 18.56
C THR A 80 3.64 -1.92 17.92
N ALA A 81 3.26 -3.16 17.57
CA ALA A 81 1.98 -3.45 16.91
C ALA A 81 0.76 -2.92 17.68
N ARG A 82 0.80 -2.92 19.02
CA ARG A 82 -0.30 -2.39 19.84
C ARG A 82 -0.46 -0.88 19.73
N ALA A 83 0.64 -0.14 19.63
CA ALA A 83 0.59 1.31 19.44
C ALA A 83 0.15 1.67 18.02
N LEU A 84 0.51 0.83 17.04
CA LEU A 84 0.12 0.98 15.64
C LEU A 84 -1.35 0.66 15.37
N ARG A 85 -2.07 0.00 16.28
CA ARG A 85 -3.53 -0.16 16.18
C ARG A 85 -4.29 1.16 16.14
N ALA A 86 -3.69 2.26 16.61
CA ALA A 86 -4.27 3.60 16.42
C ALA A 86 -4.47 3.95 14.93
N PHE A 87 -3.73 3.31 14.02
CA PHE A 87 -3.88 3.44 12.57
C PHE A 87 -4.90 2.49 11.97
N ASP A 88 -5.46 1.56 12.73
CA ASP A 88 -6.43 0.61 12.18
C ASP A 88 -7.73 1.30 11.74
N GLY A 89 -7.96 2.55 12.19
CA GLY A 89 -9.01 3.40 11.67
C GLY A 89 -8.65 4.18 10.41
N ILE A 90 -7.37 4.47 10.14
CA ILE A 90 -6.98 5.30 8.98
C ILE A 90 -6.84 4.43 7.74
N GLY A 91 -7.44 4.86 6.62
CA GLY A 91 -7.36 4.11 5.37
C GLY A 91 -7.91 2.70 5.49
N ALA A 92 -8.80 2.49 6.46
CA ALA A 92 -9.41 1.21 6.72
C ALA A 92 -10.54 0.99 5.72
N LEU A 93 -10.48 -0.13 5.01
CA LEU A 93 -11.55 -0.64 4.18
C LEU A 93 -11.98 -1.98 4.78
N ARG A 94 -13.25 -2.10 5.13
CA ARG A 94 -13.85 -3.41 5.40
C ARG A 94 -15.13 -3.58 4.62
N PHE A 95 -15.35 -4.79 4.12
CA PHE A 95 -16.65 -5.18 3.59
C PHE A 95 -16.79 -6.70 3.60
N GLY A 96 -18.03 -7.16 3.64
CA GLY A 96 -18.38 -8.57 3.65
C GLY A 96 -19.89 -8.73 3.45
N PRO A 97 -20.46 -9.90 3.78
CA PRO A 97 -21.90 -10.11 3.62
C PRO A 97 -22.77 -9.24 4.56
N GLU A 98 -22.22 -8.79 5.70
CA GLU A 98 -22.99 -8.11 6.75
C GLU A 98 -22.91 -6.58 6.68
N SER A 99 -21.74 -6.04 6.33
CA SER A 99 -21.48 -4.60 6.41
C SER A 99 -20.40 -4.13 5.43
N VAL A 100 -20.30 -2.80 5.32
CA VAL A 100 -19.25 -2.07 4.61
C VAL A 100 -18.79 -0.91 5.46
N GLY A 101 -17.52 -0.56 5.37
CA GLY A 101 -16.89 0.42 6.22
C GLY A 101 -15.68 1.07 5.59
N PHE A 102 -15.56 2.39 5.81
CA PHE A 102 -14.34 3.16 5.56
C PHE A 102 -13.88 3.84 6.85
N GLU A 103 -12.59 4.17 6.94
CA GLU A 103 -12.03 5.00 8.03
C GLU A 103 -12.39 4.52 9.45
N GLY A 104 -12.50 3.19 9.63
CA GLY A 104 -12.82 2.56 10.92
C GLY A 104 -14.31 2.56 11.28
N GLU A 105 -15.18 3.19 10.50
CA GLU A 105 -16.63 3.03 10.61
C GLU A 105 -17.07 1.70 9.99
N ASP A 106 -18.13 1.10 10.54
CA ASP A 106 -18.72 -0.14 10.04
C ASP A 106 -20.25 0.02 9.92
N ILE A 107 -20.76 -0.12 8.71
CA ILE A 107 -22.14 0.22 8.35
C ILE A 107 -22.84 -1.03 7.83
N PRO A 108 -23.86 -1.55 8.54
CA PRO A 108 -24.66 -2.65 8.03
C PRO A 108 -25.31 -2.31 6.70
N TRP A 109 -25.27 -3.22 5.72
CA TRP A 109 -25.80 -2.97 4.37
C TRP A 109 -27.24 -2.46 4.36
N LYS A 110 -28.08 -2.95 5.28
CA LYS A 110 -29.48 -2.48 5.47
C LYS A 110 -29.64 -0.98 5.75
N LYS A 111 -28.58 -0.30 6.18
CA LYS A 111 -28.55 1.16 6.39
C LYS A 111 -27.98 1.91 5.20
N VAL A 112 -27.26 1.25 4.31
CA VAL A 112 -26.63 1.87 3.15
C VAL A 112 -27.71 2.21 2.13
N THR A 113 -27.72 3.48 1.70
CA THR A 113 -28.67 4.01 0.71
C THR A 113 -28.05 4.11 -0.68
N GLY A 114 -26.72 4.12 -0.78
CA GLY A 114 -26.01 4.16 -2.05
C GLY A 114 -24.52 3.98 -1.89
N LEU A 115 -23.89 3.51 -2.96
CA LEU A 115 -22.44 3.44 -3.11
C LEU A 115 -22.06 4.27 -4.33
N ARG A 116 -21.36 5.39 -4.14
CA ARG A 116 -20.97 6.28 -5.23
C ARG A 116 -19.53 6.01 -5.67
N LEU A 117 -19.38 5.78 -6.96
CA LEU A 117 -18.08 5.72 -7.60
C LEU A 117 -17.52 7.13 -7.78
N HIS A 118 -16.20 7.26 -7.68
CA HIS A 118 -15.48 8.50 -7.97
C HIS A 118 -14.28 8.16 -8.85
N ASP A 119 -13.86 9.10 -9.70
CA ASP A 119 -12.61 8.95 -10.43
C ASP A 119 -11.43 9.03 -9.44
N ALA A 120 -10.81 7.88 -9.20
CA ALA A 120 -9.73 7.74 -8.24
C ALA A 120 -8.54 8.63 -8.59
N PHE A 121 -8.23 8.78 -9.88
CA PHE A 121 -7.10 9.59 -10.31
C PHE A 121 -7.35 11.06 -10.01
N SER A 122 -8.60 11.51 -10.08
CA SER A 122 -8.96 12.88 -9.72
C SER A 122 -8.79 13.21 -8.24
N ALA A 123 -8.79 12.20 -7.37
CA ALA A 123 -8.42 12.36 -5.97
C ALA A 123 -6.89 12.28 -5.73
N MET A 124 -6.12 11.69 -6.64
CA MET A 124 -4.67 11.47 -6.48
C MET A 124 -3.83 12.66 -6.94
N THR A 125 -3.86 13.74 -6.17
CA THR A 125 -3.02 14.92 -6.39
C THR A 125 -1.88 14.99 -5.37
N THR A 126 -0.84 15.76 -5.69
CA THR A 126 0.24 16.05 -4.75
C THR A 126 -0.28 16.76 -3.49
N ASP A 127 -1.21 17.72 -3.65
CA ASP A 127 -1.84 18.41 -2.52
C ASP A 127 -2.64 17.45 -1.62
N ALA A 128 -3.33 16.47 -2.22
CA ALA A 128 -4.04 15.44 -1.47
C ALA A 128 -3.06 14.54 -0.71
N LEU A 129 -1.91 14.20 -1.31
CA LEU A 129 -0.84 13.44 -0.64
C LEU A 129 -0.26 14.22 0.54
N ASP A 130 0.03 15.50 0.38
CA ASP A 130 0.56 16.34 1.46
C ASP A 130 -0.48 16.51 2.58
N THR A 131 -1.76 16.70 2.24
CA THR A 131 -2.87 16.76 3.22
C THR A 131 -3.02 15.44 4.00
N GLU A 132 -2.94 14.30 3.31
CA GLU A 132 -3.02 12.99 3.97
C GLU A 132 -1.80 12.74 4.86
N ALA A 133 -0.61 13.18 4.43
CA ALA A 133 0.60 13.11 5.25
C ALA A 133 0.46 13.91 6.55
N ASP A 134 -0.14 15.10 6.51
CA ASP A 134 -0.41 15.92 7.70
C ASP A 134 -1.43 15.26 8.62
N ARG A 135 -2.52 14.71 8.08
CA ARG A 135 -3.50 13.92 8.86
C ARG A 135 -2.84 12.74 9.59
N ILE A 136 -1.99 11.97 8.90
CA ILE A 136 -1.24 10.86 9.49
C ILE A 136 -0.33 11.34 10.63
N ARG A 137 0.31 12.52 10.46
CA ARG A 137 1.14 13.12 11.52
C ARG A 137 0.34 13.49 12.75
N GLU A 138 -0.88 13.97 12.60
CA GLU A 138 -1.74 14.43 13.70
C GLU A 138 -2.27 13.27 14.55
N VAL A 139 -2.64 12.16 13.93
CA VAL A 139 -3.22 11.00 14.63
C VAL A 139 -2.17 10.18 15.38
N LEU A 140 -0.90 10.30 14.97
CA LEU A 140 0.19 9.57 15.59
C LEU A 140 0.48 10.04 17.03
N PRO A 141 0.37 9.14 18.03
CA PRO A 141 0.80 9.47 19.38
C PRO A 141 2.30 9.81 19.40
N PRO A 142 2.75 10.63 20.37
CA PRO A 142 4.16 10.96 20.51
C PRO A 142 4.96 9.70 20.89
N LEU A 143 5.55 9.06 19.89
CA LEU A 143 6.38 7.85 20.03
C LEU A 143 7.79 8.11 19.48
N PRO A 144 8.83 7.47 20.03
CA PRO A 144 10.15 7.47 19.43
C PRO A 144 10.05 6.87 18.02
N GLY A 145 10.67 7.53 17.03
CA GLY A 145 10.59 7.11 15.63
C GLY A 145 9.30 7.51 14.89
N ARG A 146 8.42 8.34 15.47
CA ARG A 146 7.20 8.83 14.79
C ARG A 146 7.49 9.44 13.42
N LYS A 147 8.48 10.35 13.32
CA LYS A 147 8.85 10.99 12.05
C LYS A 147 9.20 9.95 10.99
N TRP A 148 9.98 8.94 11.35
CA TRP A 148 10.34 7.84 10.47
C TRP A 148 9.12 7.04 10.02
N ALA A 149 8.19 6.70 10.93
CA ALA A 149 6.98 5.95 10.60
C ALA A 149 6.08 6.73 9.63
N VAL A 150 5.84 8.02 9.88
CA VAL A 150 5.11 8.91 8.96
C VAL A 150 5.75 8.88 7.58
N THR A 151 7.08 9.08 7.53
CA THR A 151 7.81 9.08 6.26
C THR A 151 7.57 7.78 5.50
N LYS A 152 7.72 6.61 6.15
CA LYS A 152 7.53 5.31 5.49
C LYS A 152 6.09 5.07 5.02
N VAL A 153 5.12 5.56 5.78
CA VAL A 153 3.70 5.52 5.37
C VAL A 153 3.48 6.38 4.14
N VAL A 154 3.97 7.62 4.14
CA VAL A 154 3.78 8.58 3.03
C VAL A 154 4.50 8.11 1.77
N GLU A 155 5.72 7.57 1.89
CA GLU A 155 6.44 6.92 0.79
C GLU A 155 5.65 5.74 0.23
N GLY A 156 5.10 4.91 1.12
CA GLY A 156 4.24 3.80 0.76
C GLY A 156 3.00 4.23 -0.02
N LEU A 157 2.28 5.24 0.49
CA LEU A 157 1.11 5.82 -0.17
C LEU A 157 1.45 6.39 -1.55
N ALA A 158 2.52 7.19 -1.65
CA ALA A 158 2.98 7.73 -2.93
C ALA A 158 3.33 6.61 -3.93
N THR A 159 3.95 5.53 -3.45
CA THR A 159 4.28 4.36 -4.27
C THR A 159 3.03 3.66 -4.79
N VAL A 160 1.98 3.50 -3.96
CA VAL A 160 0.71 2.90 -4.39
C VAL A 160 -0.02 3.80 -5.39
N MET A 161 -0.06 5.11 -5.16
CA MET A 161 -0.62 6.07 -6.11
C MET A 161 0.10 6.01 -7.45
N LEU A 162 1.43 5.98 -7.44
CA LEU A 162 2.23 5.89 -8.65
C LEU A 162 1.97 4.57 -9.38
N ALA A 163 1.98 3.44 -8.67
CA ALA A 163 1.69 2.14 -9.27
C ALA A 163 0.28 2.07 -9.87
N ALA A 164 -0.72 2.67 -9.21
CA ALA A 164 -2.09 2.75 -9.75
C ALA A 164 -2.15 3.58 -11.03
N LEU A 165 -1.48 4.74 -11.06
CA LEU A 165 -1.44 5.63 -12.23
C LEU A 165 -0.62 5.03 -13.38
N GLU A 166 0.47 4.33 -13.09
CA GLU A 166 1.29 3.62 -14.09
C GLU A 166 0.51 2.48 -14.74
N GLN A 167 -0.17 1.65 -13.94
CA GLN A 167 -1.06 0.60 -14.43
C GLN A 167 -2.15 1.16 -15.35
N ALA A 168 -2.71 2.33 -15.01
CA ALA A 168 -3.69 3.02 -15.83
C ALA A 168 -3.11 3.51 -17.16
N SER A 169 -1.92 4.10 -17.11
CA SER A 169 -1.19 4.56 -18.29
C SER A 169 -0.90 3.40 -19.27
N GLU A 170 -0.43 2.27 -18.75
CA GLU A 170 -0.20 1.05 -19.54
C GLU A 170 -1.48 0.55 -20.23
N GLN A 171 -2.61 0.63 -19.52
CA GLN A 171 -3.92 0.25 -20.03
C GLN A 171 -4.60 1.36 -20.85
N ARG A 172 -3.94 2.51 -21.02
CA ARG A 172 -4.48 3.73 -21.68
C ARG A 172 -5.81 4.20 -21.08
N LEU A 173 -5.97 4.00 -19.77
CA LEU A 173 -7.13 4.46 -19.01
C LEU A 173 -6.89 5.91 -18.56
N ASN A 174 -7.84 6.78 -18.91
CA ASN A 174 -7.82 8.18 -18.47
C ASN A 174 -8.55 8.41 -17.14
N HIS A 175 -9.33 7.43 -16.69
CA HIS A 175 -10.07 7.44 -15.43
C HIS A 175 -10.18 6.02 -14.89
N VAL A 176 -10.25 5.89 -13.56
CA VAL A 176 -10.62 4.64 -12.90
C VAL A 176 -11.64 4.98 -11.83
N ASN A 177 -12.87 4.52 -12.06
CA ASN A 177 -13.99 4.76 -11.16
C ASN A 177 -13.97 3.71 -10.04
N VAL A 178 -13.69 4.15 -8.81
CA VAL A 178 -13.71 3.27 -7.64
C VAL A 178 -14.73 3.75 -6.62
N ALA A 179 -15.25 2.81 -5.82
CA ALA A 179 -16.22 3.10 -4.78
C ALA A 179 -15.55 3.87 -3.63
N CYS A 180 -15.61 5.21 -3.69
CA CYS A 180 -15.02 6.08 -2.67
C CYS A 180 -16.03 6.65 -1.69
N GLU A 181 -17.34 6.42 -1.85
CA GLU A 181 -18.33 7.04 -0.96
C GLU A 181 -19.52 6.12 -0.69
N VAL A 182 -19.83 5.94 0.58
CA VAL A 182 -21.01 5.22 1.06
C VAL A 182 -21.98 6.23 1.64
N THR A 183 -23.19 6.33 1.08
CA THR A 183 -24.29 7.06 1.69
C THR A 183 -25.13 6.12 2.53
N TYR A 184 -25.50 6.53 3.74
CA TYR A 184 -26.21 5.67 4.68
C TYR A 184 -27.14 6.46 5.59
N ARG A 185 -28.11 5.74 6.16
CA ARG A 185 -29.03 6.28 7.16
C ARG A 185 -28.38 6.28 8.54
N GLY A 186 -28.05 7.47 9.03
CA GLY A 186 -27.54 7.71 10.37
C GLY A 186 -28.61 7.58 11.47
N ALA A 187 -28.18 7.81 12.71
CA ALA A 187 -29.10 7.93 13.84
C ALA A 187 -30.11 9.06 13.60
N LEU A 188 -31.38 8.85 13.98
CA LEU A 188 -32.50 9.75 13.72
C LEU A 188 -32.92 9.88 12.24
N GLY A 189 -32.50 8.95 11.39
CA GLY A 189 -32.95 8.89 9.99
C GLY A 189 -32.30 9.92 9.07
N ARG A 190 -31.33 10.72 9.56
CA ARG A 190 -30.57 11.66 8.73
C ARG A 190 -29.62 10.90 7.81
N GLU A 191 -29.57 11.31 6.55
CA GLU A 191 -28.58 10.79 5.62
C GLU A 191 -27.19 11.30 6.00
N LYS A 192 -26.21 10.40 5.91
CA LYS A 192 -24.80 10.67 6.10
C LYS A 192 -24.04 10.09 4.92
N SER A 193 -22.92 10.71 4.57
CA SER A 193 -21.96 10.13 3.64
C SER A 193 -20.64 9.90 4.35
N LEU A 194 -19.99 8.79 4.00
CA LEU A 194 -18.66 8.43 4.43
C LEU A 194 -17.79 8.28 3.19
N ARG A 195 -16.72 9.08 3.11
CA ARG A 195 -15.80 9.07 1.99
C ARG A 195 -14.51 8.34 2.36
N ALA A 196 -14.05 7.47 1.47
CA ALA A 196 -12.74 6.87 1.49
C ALA A 196 -11.66 7.97 1.46
N ASN A 197 -10.60 7.80 2.26
CA ASN A 197 -9.43 8.66 2.19
C ASN A 197 -8.59 8.35 0.93
N LEU A 198 -7.48 9.09 0.79
CA LEU A 198 -6.57 8.94 -0.35
C LEU A 198 -5.95 7.54 -0.39
N PHE A 199 -5.59 6.96 0.75
CA PHE A 199 -5.00 5.63 0.82
C PHE A 199 -5.96 4.54 0.34
N THR A 200 -7.19 4.53 0.85
CA THR A 200 -8.24 3.60 0.43
C THR A 200 -8.56 3.76 -1.06
N THR A 201 -8.61 5.02 -1.54
CA THR A 201 -8.83 5.32 -2.96
C THR A 201 -7.70 4.77 -3.83
N ALA A 202 -6.43 4.97 -3.43
CA ALA A 202 -5.27 4.45 -4.14
C ALA A 202 -5.22 2.92 -4.14
N LEU A 203 -5.55 2.28 -3.01
CA LEU A 203 -5.67 0.83 -2.88
C LEU A 203 -6.69 0.27 -3.87
N LEU A 204 -7.90 0.83 -3.91
CA LEU A 204 -8.97 0.36 -4.79
C LEU A 204 -8.62 0.56 -6.27
N ALA A 205 -7.91 1.63 -6.61
CA ALA A 205 -7.45 1.88 -7.98
C ALA A 205 -6.32 0.94 -8.41
N HIS A 206 -5.47 0.54 -7.45
CA HIS A 206 -4.39 -0.41 -7.70
C HIS A 206 -4.92 -1.85 -7.79
N GLN A 207 -5.78 -2.25 -6.85
CA GLN A 207 -6.36 -3.60 -6.76
C GLN A 207 -7.80 -3.64 -7.29
N LEU A 208 -7.92 -3.65 -8.62
CA LEU A 208 -9.22 -3.63 -9.29
C LEU A 208 -10.12 -4.82 -8.92
N ASP A 209 -9.53 -5.97 -8.56
CA ASP A 209 -10.30 -7.14 -8.10
C ASP A 209 -11.01 -6.88 -6.76
N VAL A 210 -10.37 -6.14 -5.84
CA VAL A 210 -10.99 -5.72 -4.57
C VAL A 210 -12.10 -4.70 -4.84
N ALA A 211 -11.85 -3.72 -5.73
CA ALA A 211 -12.85 -2.73 -6.12
C ALA A 211 -14.08 -3.39 -6.78
N HIS A 212 -13.84 -4.36 -7.67
CA HIS A 212 -14.89 -5.14 -8.31
C HIS A 212 -15.69 -5.95 -7.28
N SER A 213 -15.01 -6.67 -6.38
CA SER A 213 -15.68 -7.43 -5.32
C SER A 213 -16.58 -6.54 -4.44
N LEU A 214 -16.10 -5.35 -4.04
CA LEU A 214 -16.91 -4.39 -3.28
C LEU A 214 -18.18 -3.95 -4.03
N VAL A 215 -18.05 -3.64 -5.32
CA VAL A 215 -19.18 -3.22 -6.17
C VAL A 215 -20.20 -4.36 -6.34
N VAL A 216 -19.74 -5.57 -6.65
CA VAL A 216 -20.62 -6.74 -6.82
C VAL A 216 -21.31 -7.09 -5.51
N THR A 217 -20.59 -7.01 -4.39
CA THR A 217 -21.17 -7.22 -3.05
C THR A 217 -22.26 -6.20 -2.75
N ALA A 218 -22.03 -4.92 -3.04
CA ALA A 218 -23.05 -3.89 -2.84
C ALA A 218 -24.30 -4.14 -3.69
N GLN A 219 -24.13 -4.55 -4.95
CA GLN A 219 -25.23 -4.88 -5.85
C GLN A 219 -26.05 -6.08 -5.34
N GLU A 220 -25.39 -7.14 -4.88
CA GLU A 220 -26.03 -8.33 -4.29
C GLU A 220 -26.85 -7.95 -3.05
N MET A 221 -26.35 -7.02 -2.23
CA MET A 221 -27.05 -6.49 -1.06
C MET A 221 -28.17 -5.49 -1.40
N GLY A 222 -28.47 -5.30 -2.70
CA GLY A 222 -29.52 -4.41 -3.18
C GLY A 222 -29.20 -2.92 -3.06
N VAL A 223 -27.93 -2.56 -2.85
CA VAL A 223 -27.47 -1.17 -2.77
C VAL A 223 -27.26 -0.62 -4.18
N PRO A 224 -27.84 0.54 -4.52
CA PRO A 224 -27.61 1.17 -5.80
C PRO A 224 -26.16 1.68 -5.89
N VAL A 225 -25.45 1.27 -6.94
CA VAL A 225 -24.13 1.78 -7.28
C VAL A 225 -24.29 2.96 -8.25
N LEU A 226 -23.91 4.14 -7.79
CA LEU A 226 -24.03 5.39 -8.52
C LEU A 226 -22.73 5.67 -9.28
N PRO A 227 -22.80 6.07 -10.56
CA PRO A 227 -21.60 6.39 -11.33
C PRO A 227 -20.89 7.63 -10.76
N ALA A 228 -19.63 7.79 -11.16
CA ALA A 228 -18.89 9.02 -10.91
C ALA A 228 -19.58 10.22 -11.55
N ASP A 229 -19.50 11.38 -10.89
CA ASP A 229 -20.02 12.62 -11.42
C ASP A 229 -19.27 12.98 -12.71
N PRO A 230 -19.96 13.14 -13.85
CA PRO A 230 -19.31 13.48 -15.12
C PRO A 230 -18.71 14.90 -15.15
N ALA A 231 -18.93 15.73 -14.13
CA ALA A 231 -18.49 17.13 -14.09
C ALA A 231 -16.98 17.34 -13.93
N GLY A 232 -16.18 16.28 -13.71
CA GLY A 232 -14.72 16.38 -13.65
C GLY A 232 -14.11 16.55 -15.05
N ALA A 233 -13.29 17.58 -15.24
CA ALA A 233 -12.47 17.67 -16.46
C ALA A 233 -11.55 16.43 -16.53
N PRO A 234 -11.41 15.79 -17.71
CA PRO A 234 -10.51 14.66 -17.86
C PRO A 234 -9.09 15.15 -17.61
N VAL A 235 -8.48 14.65 -16.54
CA VAL A 235 -7.09 14.98 -16.25
C VAL A 235 -6.18 13.95 -16.88
N GLN A 236 -5.12 14.43 -17.53
CA GLN A 236 -4.19 13.58 -18.23
C GLN A 236 -3.38 12.75 -17.21
N ALA A 237 -3.64 11.45 -17.15
CA ALA A 237 -2.97 10.53 -16.23
C ALA A 237 -1.43 10.64 -16.33
N MET A 238 -0.88 10.84 -17.53
CA MET A 238 0.56 11.02 -17.75
C MET A 238 1.15 12.27 -17.07
N GLU A 239 0.41 13.39 -17.06
CA GLU A 239 0.83 14.62 -16.39
C GLU A 239 0.87 14.41 -14.86
N ARG A 240 -0.12 13.69 -14.32
CA ARG A 240 -0.14 13.30 -12.91
C ARG A 240 0.99 12.35 -12.53
N VAL A 241 1.25 11.33 -13.35
CA VAL A 241 2.39 10.42 -13.15
C VAL A 241 3.68 11.22 -13.07
N ARG A 242 3.88 12.16 -13.99
CA ARG A 242 5.08 13.01 -13.99
C ARG A 242 5.19 13.84 -12.72
N ALA A 243 4.14 14.58 -12.35
CA ALA A 243 4.14 15.42 -11.16
C ALA A 243 4.36 14.60 -9.86
N LEU A 244 3.76 13.41 -9.78
CA LEU A 244 3.92 12.53 -8.64
C LEU A 244 5.34 11.94 -8.58
N ARG A 245 5.93 11.53 -9.70
CA ARG A 245 7.33 11.08 -9.76
C ARG A 245 8.29 12.18 -9.34
N GLU A 246 8.15 13.39 -9.89
CA GLU A 246 8.98 14.54 -9.51
C GLU A 246 8.90 14.80 -7.99
N ARG A 247 7.71 14.66 -7.39
CA ARG A 247 7.53 14.79 -5.93
C ARG A 247 8.16 13.64 -5.15
N THR A 248 7.96 12.39 -5.57
CA THR A 248 8.51 11.20 -4.91
C THR A 248 10.03 11.19 -4.98
N ASP A 249 10.62 11.60 -6.11
CA ASP A 249 12.07 11.77 -6.30
C ASP A 249 12.61 12.86 -5.38
N ALA A 250 11.91 14.00 -5.27
CA ALA A 250 12.28 15.06 -4.33
C ALA A 250 12.21 14.59 -2.86
N MET A 251 11.18 13.81 -2.49
CA MET A 251 11.10 13.20 -1.15
C MET A 251 12.26 12.23 -0.90
N ALA A 252 12.60 11.39 -1.89
CA ALA A 252 13.70 10.44 -1.78
C ALA A 252 15.05 11.15 -1.61
N ALA A 253 15.27 12.24 -2.36
CA ALA A 253 16.48 13.07 -2.25
C ALA A 253 16.60 13.76 -0.88
N ASP A 254 15.50 14.35 -0.37
CA ASP A 254 15.45 14.96 0.96
C ASP A 254 15.78 13.96 2.09
N LEU A 255 15.41 12.70 1.93
CA LEU A 255 15.66 11.64 2.91
C LEU A 255 17.07 11.10 2.82
N ALA A 256 17.62 10.93 1.61
CA ALA A 256 19.01 10.57 1.42
C ALA A 256 19.95 11.59 2.07
N ALA A 257 19.67 12.89 1.89
CA ALA A 257 20.44 13.96 2.52
C ALA A 257 20.37 13.92 4.06
N ARG A 258 19.21 13.57 4.63
CA ARG A 258 19.04 13.46 6.10
C ARG A 258 19.67 12.21 6.71
N ASP A 259 19.78 11.12 5.95
CA ASP A 259 20.47 9.89 6.37
C ASP A 259 22.01 10.04 6.30
N GLU A 260 22.53 10.91 5.43
CA GLU A 260 23.96 11.29 5.36
C GLU A 260 24.37 12.24 6.50
N ASP A 261 23.46 13.09 6.96
CA ASP A 261 23.66 14.02 8.08
C ASP A 261 23.52 13.39 9.48
N ASP A 262 23.36 12.06 9.61
CA ASP A 262 23.32 11.36 10.91
C ASP A 262 24.75 11.13 11.47
N PRO A 263 25.23 11.92 12.45
CA PRO A 263 26.59 11.84 12.97
C PRO A 263 26.87 10.57 13.80
N GLY A 264 25.88 9.67 13.94
CA GLY A 264 26.01 8.41 14.68
C GLY A 264 26.72 7.28 13.91
N ARG A 265 26.98 7.43 12.61
CA ARG A 265 27.51 6.34 11.77
C ARG A 265 29.03 6.31 11.60
N GLU A 266 29.73 7.40 11.90
CA GLU A 266 31.20 7.47 11.75
C GLU A 266 31.99 6.93 12.97
N ALA A 267 31.32 6.54 14.06
CA ALA A 267 32.01 6.10 15.28
C ALA A 267 32.37 4.60 15.36
N ASP A 268 32.05 3.77 14.36
CA ASP A 268 32.37 2.32 14.37
C ASP A 268 33.45 1.91 13.34
N GLY A 269 34.24 2.89 12.89
CA GLY A 269 35.48 2.67 12.15
C GLY A 269 36.68 2.64 13.10
N SER A 270 36.70 1.71 14.07
CA SER A 270 37.85 1.54 14.96
C SER A 270 39.06 1.03 14.16
N THR A 271 39.89 1.98 13.74
CA THR A 271 41.28 1.79 13.37
C THR A 271 42.03 1.22 14.58
N ARG A 272 42.12 -0.11 14.69
CA ARG A 272 43.16 -0.75 15.52
C ARG A 272 44.48 -0.73 14.75
N THR A 273 45.15 0.41 14.83
CA THR A 273 46.61 0.51 14.70
C THR A 273 47.25 0.23 16.06
N GLY A 274 48.16 -0.75 16.08
CA GLY A 274 48.98 -1.17 17.21
C GLY A 274 49.28 -2.65 17.01
N GLY A 275 50.41 -3.08 16.46
CA GLY A 275 51.77 -2.61 16.67
C GLY A 275 52.44 -3.59 17.62
N ASP A 276 53.08 -4.63 17.10
CA ASP A 276 54.24 -5.23 17.77
C ASP A 276 55.21 -5.86 16.77
N ALA A 277 56.48 -5.78 17.13
CA ALA A 277 57.65 -5.86 16.27
C ALA A 277 58.31 -7.25 16.26
N GLY A 278 58.85 -7.61 15.10
CA GLY A 278 60.20 -8.17 14.95
C GLY A 278 60.46 -9.62 15.32
N HIS A 279 60.73 -10.47 14.32
CA HIS A 279 62.03 -11.15 14.22
C HIS A 279 62.30 -11.66 12.79
N ARG A 280 63.52 -11.43 12.29
CA ARG A 280 64.02 -11.86 10.96
C ARG A 280 64.94 -13.09 11.11
N ALA A 281 64.78 -14.02 10.17
CA ALA A 281 65.81 -14.79 9.42
C ALA A 281 66.74 -15.83 10.12
N GLY A 282 66.36 -17.12 9.94
CA GLY A 282 67.10 -18.34 9.46
C GLY A 282 68.52 -18.72 9.92
N PRO A 283 69.13 -19.83 9.42
CA PRO A 283 68.58 -21.06 8.83
C PRO A 283 69.23 -22.41 9.32
N ASP A 284 68.57 -23.56 9.03
CA ASP A 284 69.04 -24.95 8.73
C ASP A 284 70.02 -25.73 9.67
N PRO A 285 70.28 -27.06 9.51
CA PRO A 285 69.47 -28.18 8.97
C PRO A 285 69.53 -29.47 9.86
N GLY A 286 68.65 -30.44 9.57
CA GLY A 286 68.95 -31.88 9.61
C GLY A 286 68.88 -32.66 10.94
N SER A 287 67.96 -33.62 11.03
CA SER A 287 68.30 -35.05 11.25
C SER A 287 67.06 -35.95 11.24
N ASP A 288 67.28 -37.11 10.64
CA ASP A 288 66.40 -38.27 10.47
C ASP A 288 65.98 -38.96 11.78
N GLY A 289 64.90 -39.75 11.69
CA GLY A 289 64.54 -40.84 12.62
C GLY A 289 63.02 -40.96 12.77
N ALA A 290 62.29 -41.74 11.97
CA ALA A 290 62.17 -43.21 11.99
C ALA A 290 61.58 -43.80 13.30
N GLY A 291 60.43 -44.49 13.17
CA GLY A 291 59.75 -45.30 14.20
C GLY A 291 58.28 -44.90 14.32
N ASP A 292 57.33 -45.49 13.58
CA ASP A 292 56.77 -46.85 13.65
C ASP A 292 56.10 -47.19 15.01
N GLY A 293 54.87 -47.73 14.96
CA GLY A 293 54.28 -48.44 16.11
C GLY A 293 52.88 -48.04 16.63
N GLY A 294 51.83 -48.19 15.81
CA GLY A 294 50.61 -48.95 16.16
C GLY A 294 49.54 -48.42 17.16
N PRO A 295 48.33 -49.07 17.18
CA PRO A 295 47.08 -48.52 17.75
C PRO A 295 46.57 -49.28 19.00
N SER A 296 45.65 -48.67 19.78
CA SER A 296 44.55 -49.32 20.56
C SER A 296 43.82 -48.22 21.36
N ARG A 297 42.52 -47.93 21.15
CA ARG A 297 41.32 -48.57 21.75
C ARG A 297 41.38 -48.78 23.26
N GLY A 298 40.47 -48.11 23.96
CA GLY A 298 40.17 -48.19 25.39
C GLY A 298 39.31 -47.00 25.79
#